data_AF-A0A2N0S6B2-F1
#
_entry.id   AF-A0A2N0S6B2-F1
#
_cell.length_a   1.000
_cell.length_b   1.000
_cell.length_c   1.000
_cell.angle_alpha   90.00
_cell.angle_beta   90.00
_cell.angle_gamma   90.00
#
_symmetry.space_group_name_H-M   'P 1'
#
loop_
_entity.id
_entity.type
_entity.pdbx_description
1 polymer ?
#
loop_
_entity_poly.entity_id
_entity_poly.type
_entity_poly.pdbx_seq_one_letter_code
_entity_poly.pdbx_strand_id
1 'polypeptide(L)'
;MKIIDEITLALYWIHKEKAVHRDLHSGNILYSQYNNSWYISDLGFCGPADKSSTSIYGNLPYIAPEVIVGREYTFASDIYSIAILMWEISSGQPPFINYEHENDIVMNIINGIRPKIVPGTPLEYKNLMKECWDADPLKRPDADALDIKMQKINLYYQNMSDELFKSEMDNLEMNKVEENYTSSRLFTSKIHNFGNLLEPKNATEEEQEAFHSKLYDFNIPDNVNDFNKSNEQNSSKSSKVITTSR
;
A
#
# COMPACT_ATOMS: atom_id res chain seq x y z
N MET A 1 -12.13 -8.36 10.42
CA MET A 1 -10.78 -8.75 10.85
C MET A 1 -10.48 -10.26 10.75
N LYS A 2 -11.48 -11.15 10.62
CA LYS A 2 -11.24 -12.60 10.45
C LYS A 2 -10.23 -12.98 9.33
N ILE A 3 -10.33 -12.33 8.16
CA ILE A 3 -9.44 -12.61 7.02
C ILE A 3 -7.98 -12.43 7.43
N ILE A 4 -7.65 -11.27 8.02
CA ILE A 4 -6.27 -10.94 8.35
C ILE A 4 -5.71 -11.85 9.44
N ASP A 5 -6.54 -12.24 10.41
CA ASP A 5 -6.19 -13.13 11.53
C ASP A 5 -5.77 -14.52 11.01
N GLU A 6 -6.56 -15.09 10.11
CA GLU A 6 -6.28 -16.40 9.54
C GLU A 6 -5.03 -16.37 8.65
N ILE A 7 -4.79 -15.30 7.88
CA ILE A 7 -3.59 -15.20 7.04
C ILE A 7 -2.33 -14.85 7.84
N THR A 8 -2.41 -14.08 8.94
CA THR A 8 -1.25 -13.86 9.82
C THR A 8 -0.84 -15.16 10.52
N LEU A 9 -1.81 -15.95 10.97
CA LEU A 9 -1.56 -17.28 11.54
C LEU A 9 -0.95 -18.23 10.51
N ALA A 10 -1.47 -18.24 9.27
CA ALA A 10 -0.90 -19.04 8.20
C ALA A 10 0.56 -18.63 7.89
N LEU A 11 0.84 -17.32 7.83
CA LEU A 11 2.19 -16.81 7.60
C LEU A 11 3.15 -17.18 8.73
N TYR A 12 2.69 -17.11 9.98
CA TYR A 12 3.45 -17.58 11.14
C TYR A 12 3.95 -19.02 10.95
N TRP A 13 3.08 -19.93 10.50
CA TRP A 13 3.47 -21.32 10.24
C TRP A 13 4.47 -21.44 9.08
N ILE A 14 4.29 -20.69 8.00
CA ILE A 14 5.25 -20.65 6.88
C ILE A 14 6.64 -20.21 7.36
N HIS A 15 6.70 -19.14 8.17
CA HIS A 15 7.96 -18.62 8.72
C HIS A 15 8.58 -19.55 9.75
N LYS A 16 7.78 -20.29 10.54
CA LYS A 16 8.28 -21.33 11.45
C LYS A 16 8.98 -22.47 10.72
N GLU A 17 8.51 -22.80 9.51
CA GLU A 17 9.20 -23.74 8.60
C GLU A 17 10.42 -23.11 7.89
N LYS A 18 10.85 -21.92 8.33
CA LYS A 18 12.00 -21.17 7.81
C LYS A 18 11.87 -20.81 6.33
N ALA A 19 10.65 -20.62 5.85
CA ALA A 19 10.37 -20.29 4.46
C ALA A 19 9.78 -18.88 4.33
N VAL A 20 10.13 -18.18 3.26
CA VAL A 20 9.58 -16.88 2.85
C VAL A 20 8.64 -17.14 1.69
N HIS A 21 7.44 -16.57 1.71
CA HIS A 21 6.43 -16.74 0.67
C HIS A 21 6.83 -16.05 -0.64
N ARG A 22 7.38 -14.84 -0.56
CA ARG A 22 7.92 -14.02 -1.67
C ARG A 22 6.90 -13.43 -2.64
N ASP A 23 5.70 -14.01 -2.76
CA ASP A 23 4.65 -13.49 -3.63
C ASP A 23 3.29 -13.39 -2.93
N LEU A 24 3.26 -12.81 -1.72
CA LEU A 24 2.05 -12.70 -0.95
C LEU A 24 1.22 -11.48 -1.41
N HIS A 25 0.00 -11.72 -1.90
CA HIS A 25 -0.95 -10.70 -2.35
C HIS A 25 -2.38 -11.26 -2.38
N SER A 26 -3.40 -10.44 -2.61
CA SER A 26 -4.81 -10.87 -2.52
C SER A 26 -5.17 -12.02 -3.46
N GLY A 27 -4.63 -12.01 -4.68
CA GLY A 27 -4.78 -13.14 -5.63
C GLY A 27 -4.26 -14.50 -5.13
N ASN A 28 -3.40 -14.54 -4.10
CA ASN A 28 -2.88 -15.76 -3.47
C ASN A 28 -3.56 -16.07 -2.13
N ILE A 29 -4.64 -15.35 -1.77
CA ILE A 29 -5.47 -15.65 -0.60
C ILE A 29 -6.76 -16.34 -1.06
N LEU A 30 -6.97 -17.57 -0.61
CA LEU A 30 -8.11 -18.40 -1.01
C LEU A 30 -9.13 -18.56 0.12
N TYR A 31 -10.41 -18.53 -0.23
CA TYR A 31 -11.50 -18.83 0.69
C TYR A 31 -12.03 -20.25 0.49
N SER A 32 -12.02 -21.05 1.56
CA SER A 32 -12.70 -22.34 1.58
C SER A 32 -14.12 -22.17 2.11
N GLN A 33 -15.11 -22.35 1.22
CA GLN A 33 -16.52 -22.36 1.63
C GLN A 33 -16.84 -23.51 2.60
N TYR A 34 -16.14 -24.64 2.46
CA TYR A 34 -16.35 -25.82 3.30
C TYR A 34 -15.91 -25.58 4.75
N ASN A 35 -14.73 -24.98 4.94
CA ASN A 35 -14.19 -24.69 6.27
C ASN A 35 -14.62 -23.32 6.81
N ASN A 36 -15.21 -22.47 5.96
CA ASN A 36 -15.44 -21.05 6.24
C ASN A 36 -14.15 -20.38 6.74
N SER A 37 -13.03 -20.58 6.03
CA SER A 37 -11.71 -20.06 6.42
C SER A 37 -10.90 -19.62 5.21
N TRP A 38 -9.96 -18.71 5.46
CA TRP A 38 -9.04 -18.13 4.50
C TRP A 38 -7.66 -18.78 4.61
N TYR A 39 -6.98 -18.94 3.47
CA TYR A 39 -5.70 -19.64 3.37
C TYR A 39 -4.73 -18.89 2.47
N ILE A 40 -3.44 -18.96 2.79
CA ILE A 40 -2.37 -18.58 1.88
C ILE A 40 -2.12 -19.74 0.90
N SER A 41 -1.97 -19.41 -0.38
CA SER A 41 -1.76 -20.34 -1.49
C SER A 41 -0.57 -19.93 -2.35
N ASP A 42 -0.27 -20.71 -3.39
CA ASP A 42 0.86 -20.51 -4.30
C ASP A 42 2.25 -20.46 -3.62
N LEU A 43 2.64 -21.60 -3.06
CA LEU A 43 3.98 -21.80 -2.49
C LEU A 43 5.06 -22.08 -3.55
N GLY A 44 4.79 -21.83 -4.83
CA GLY A 44 5.71 -22.15 -5.94
C GLY A 44 7.03 -21.37 -5.89
N PHE A 45 7.01 -20.18 -5.28
CA PHE A 45 8.18 -19.34 -5.04
C PHE A 45 8.65 -19.37 -3.58
N CYS A 46 7.98 -20.15 -2.74
CA CYS A 46 8.32 -20.27 -1.34
C CYS A 46 9.70 -20.93 -1.18
N GLY A 47 10.55 -20.34 -0.36
CA GLY A 47 11.93 -20.82 -0.21
C GLY A 47 12.62 -20.23 1.01
N PRO A 48 13.79 -20.78 1.39
CA PRO A 48 14.47 -20.33 2.57
C PRO A 48 14.96 -18.88 2.40
N ALA A 49 14.98 -18.11 3.48
CA ALA A 49 15.35 -16.70 3.47
C ALA A 49 16.82 -16.45 3.08
N ASP A 50 17.68 -17.47 3.22
CA ASP A 50 19.13 -17.40 2.99
C ASP A 50 19.55 -17.70 1.54
N LYS A 51 18.59 -18.02 0.66
CA LYS A 51 18.84 -18.25 -0.76
C LYS A 51 18.43 -17.05 -1.58
N SER A 52 19.45 -16.33 -2.07
CA SER A 52 19.32 -15.22 -3.02
C SER A 52 18.45 -15.60 -4.21
N SER A 53 17.43 -14.80 -4.50
CA SER A 53 16.76 -14.83 -5.81
C SER A 53 17.53 -13.93 -6.76
N THR A 54 17.84 -14.41 -7.97
CA THR A 54 18.55 -13.62 -8.99
C THR A 54 17.65 -12.55 -9.63
N SER A 55 16.34 -12.64 -9.43
CA SER A 55 15.36 -11.70 -10.00
C SER A 55 14.33 -11.29 -8.97
N ILE A 56 13.87 -10.05 -9.09
CA ILE A 56 12.74 -9.52 -8.33
C ILE A 56 11.48 -10.11 -8.97
N TYR A 57 10.69 -10.88 -8.22
CA TYR A 57 9.47 -11.51 -8.69
C TYR A 57 8.31 -11.19 -7.76
N GLY A 58 7.16 -10.83 -8.35
CA GLY A 58 5.90 -10.83 -7.61
C GLY A 58 5.00 -9.67 -8.00
N ASN A 59 3.95 -9.50 -7.21
CA ASN A 59 2.96 -8.47 -7.43
C ASN A 59 3.41 -7.10 -6.87
N LEU A 60 3.75 -6.16 -7.77
CA LEU A 60 4.52 -4.96 -7.45
C LEU A 60 4.08 -4.17 -6.20
N PRO A 61 2.79 -3.83 -6.00
CA PRO A 61 2.35 -3.12 -4.80
C PRO A 61 2.69 -3.80 -3.47
N TYR A 62 2.83 -5.13 -3.48
CA TYR A 62 3.07 -5.97 -2.30
C TYR A 62 4.56 -6.28 -2.09
N ILE A 63 5.42 -5.93 -3.06
CA ILE A 63 6.86 -6.16 -2.95
C ILE A 63 7.45 -5.12 -1.99
N ALA A 64 8.18 -5.61 -0.99
CA ALA A 64 8.82 -4.76 0.00
C ALA A 64 9.88 -3.84 -0.63
N PRO A 65 10.05 -2.59 -0.14
CA PRO A 65 10.93 -1.62 -0.77
C PRO A 65 12.39 -2.07 -0.85
N GLU A 66 12.88 -2.79 0.16
CA GLU A 66 14.24 -3.36 0.15
C GLU A 66 14.44 -4.37 -0.99
N VAL A 67 13.39 -5.13 -1.32
CA VAL A 67 13.41 -6.09 -2.42
C VAL A 67 13.36 -5.36 -3.77
N ILE A 68 12.57 -4.29 -3.89
CA ILE A 68 12.50 -3.45 -5.10
C ILE A 68 13.88 -2.89 -5.45
N VAL A 69 14.69 -2.51 -4.46
CA VAL A 69 16.06 -2.01 -4.69
C VAL A 69 17.10 -3.14 -4.86
N GLY A 70 16.66 -4.38 -5.00
CA GLY A 70 17.49 -5.54 -5.34
C GLY A 70 18.08 -6.30 -4.15
N ARG A 71 17.61 -6.06 -2.92
CA ARG A 71 17.97 -6.91 -1.76
C ARG A 71 17.14 -8.19 -1.74
N GLU A 72 17.57 -9.13 -0.93
CA GLU A 72 16.93 -10.44 -0.82
C GLU A 72 15.55 -10.38 -0.16
N TYR A 73 14.71 -11.34 -0.51
CA TYR A 73 13.45 -11.59 0.20
C TYR A 73 13.76 -12.12 1.60
N THR A 74 13.04 -11.60 2.59
CA THR A 74 13.20 -11.98 4.00
C THR A 74 11.85 -12.25 4.63
N PHE A 75 11.82 -12.80 5.84
CA PHE A 75 10.56 -12.88 6.59
C PHE A 75 9.90 -11.50 6.72
N ALA A 76 10.68 -10.44 6.96
CA ALA A 76 10.19 -9.07 7.03
C ALA A 76 9.60 -8.56 5.70
N SER A 77 10.01 -9.09 4.55
CA SER A 77 9.39 -8.70 3.26
C SER A 77 7.98 -9.27 3.11
N ASP A 78 7.70 -10.47 3.62
CA ASP A 78 6.32 -10.99 3.65
C ASP A 78 5.44 -10.17 4.62
N ILE A 79 6.02 -9.66 5.72
CA ILE A 79 5.30 -8.79 6.67
C ILE A 79 4.89 -7.48 6.01
N TYR A 80 5.73 -6.92 5.14
CA TYR A 80 5.35 -5.77 4.32
C TYR A 80 4.16 -6.12 3.41
N SER A 81 4.18 -7.28 2.76
CA SER A 81 3.06 -7.74 1.92
C SER A 81 1.76 -7.89 2.73
N ILE A 82 1.85 -8.38 3.98
CA ILE A 82 0.70 -8.40 4.91
C ILE A 82 0.17 -6.98 5.17
N ALA A 83 1.03 -5.98 5.35
CA ALA A 83 0.61 -4.60 5.57
C ALA A 83 -0.22 -4.04 4.40
N ILE A 84 0.15 -4.41 3.16
CA ILE A 84 -0.59 -4.02 1.96
C ILE A 84 -1.94 -4.76 1.88
N LEU A 85 -1.98 -6.05 2.25
CA LEU A 85 -3.23 -6.81 2.41
C LEU A 85 -4.12 -6.21 3.51
N MET A 86 -3.54 -5.76 4.63
CA MET A 86 -4.28 -5.07 5.68
C MET A 86 -4.97 -3.81 5.14
N TRP A 87 -4.23 -3.04 4.36
CA TRP A 87 -4.76 -1.84 3.72
C TRP A 87 -5.89 -2.18 2.74
N GLU A 88 -5.69 -3.16 1.86
CA GLU A 88 -6.69 -3.60 0.86
C GLU A 88 -7.96 -4.14 1.52
N ILE A 89 -7.84 -4.90 2.61
CA ILE A 89 -9.00 -5.37 3.40
C ILE A 89 -9.75 -4.18 4.01
N SER A 90 -9.03 -3.17 4.52
CA SER A 90 -9.66 -2.01 5.13
C SER A 90 -10.29 -1.07 4.11
N SER A 91 -9.68 -0.90 2.93
CA SER A 91 -10.16 0.02 1.89
C SER A 91 -11.20 -0.63 0.97
N GLY A 92 -11.16 -1.96 0.84
CA GLY A 92 -11.91 -2.70 -0.18
C GLY A 92 -11.42 -2.41 -1.60
N GLN A 93 -10.22 -1.86 -1.77
CA GLN A 93 -9.66 -1.41 -3.05
C GLN A 93 -8.29 -2.03 -3.31
N PRO A 94 -7.95 -2.33 -4.59
CA PRO A 94 -6.59 -2.70 -4.97
C PRO A 94 -5.59 -1.58 -4.63
N PRO A 95 -4.39 -1.93 -4.13
CA PRO A 95 -3.37 -0.93 -3.81
C PRO A 95 -2.86 -0.23 -5.08
N PHE A 96 -2.67 1.08 -4.99
CA PHE A 96 -2.19 1.93 -6.08
C PHE A 96 -3.06 1.88 -7.37
N ILE A 97 -4.37 1.68 -7.26
CA ILE A 97 -5.29 1.65 -8.40
C ILE A 97 -5.21 2.89 -9.30
N ASN A 98 -4.94 4.07 -8.72
CA ASN A 98 -4.88 5.35 -9.43
C ASN A 98 -3.56 5.64 -10.18
N TYR A 99 -2.63 4.69 -10.27
CA TYR A 99 -1.32 4.91 -10.89
C TYR A 99 -1.19 4.15 -12.20
N GLU A 100 -0.96 4.88 -13.28
CA GLU A 100 -0.88 4.32 -14.62
C GLU A 100 0.49 3.69 -14.93
N HIS A 101 1.57 4.21 -14.36
CA HIS A 101 2.93 3.81 -14.69
C HIS A 101 3.64 3.08 -13.54
N GLU A 102 4.27 1.97 -13.89
CA GLU A 102 4.98 1.08 -12.96
C GLU A 102 6.15 1.79 -12.26
N ASN A 103 6.89 2.61 -13.01
CA ASN A 103 8.01 3.39 -12.48
C ASN A 103 7.56 4.40 -11.42
N ASP A 104 6.37 4.98 -11.57
CA ASP A 104 5.83 5.93 -10.59
C ASP A 104 5.52 5.22 -9.28
N ILE A 105 4.94 4.01 -9.35
CA ILE A 105 4.66 3.17 -8.17
C ILE A 105 5.95 2.78 -7.46
N VAL A 106 6.95 2.33 -8.21
CA VAL A 106 8.29 2.01 -7.67
C VAL A 106 8.88 3.20 -6.94
N MET A 107 8.87 4.39 -7.58
CA MET A 107 9.43 5.60 -7.00
C MET A 107 8.66 6.04 -5.75
N ASN A 108 7.32 5.92 -5.77
CA ASN A 108 6.47 6.21 -4.63
C ASN A 108 6.79 5.29 -3.44
N ILE A 109 6.85 3.97 -3.67
CA ILE A 109 7.15 2.99 -2.61
C ILE A 109 8.52 3.27 -1.97
N ILE A 110 9.55 3.52 -2.79
CA ILE A 110 10.92 3.79 -2.32
C ILE A 110 11.03 5.10 -1.55
N ASN A 111 10.32 6.14 -2.01
CA ASN A 111 10.26 7.41 -1.29
C ASN A 111 9.40 7.34 -0.02
N GLY A 112 8.81 6.19 0.28
CA GLY A 112 8.05 5.97 1.51
C GLY A 112 6.59 6.35 1.41
N ILE A 113 6.10 6.68 0.22
CA ILE A 113 4.68 6.92 -0.01
C ILE A 113 3.93 5.60 0.18
N ARG A 114 2.79 5.66 0.86
CA ARG A 114 1.92 4.51 1.12
C ARG A 114 0.51 4.80 0.66
N PRO A 115 -0.33 3.78 0.41
CA PRO A 115 -1.74 4.01 0.15
C PRO A 115 -2.41 4.80 1.27
N LYS A 116 -3.26 5.75 0.90
CA LYS A 116 -3.97 6.61 1.86
C LYS A 116 -4.86 5.75 2.75
N ILE A 117 -4.67 5.84 4.07
CA ILE A 117 -5.47 5.08 5.02
C ILE A 117 -6.89 5.65 5.00
N VAL A 118 -7.89 4.77 4.80
CA VAL A 118 -9.28 5.19 4.69
C VAL A 118 -9.84 5.64 6.04
N PRO A 119 -10.68 6.68 6.08
CA PRO A 119 -11.47 6.99 7.28
C PRO A 119 -12.28 5.76 7.69
N GLY A 120 -12.42 5.50 9.00
CA GLY A 120 -13.04 4.27 9.48
C GLY A 120 -12.08 3.13 9.80
N THR A 121 -10.82 3.17 9.37
CA THR A 121 -9.84 2.16 9.79
C THR A 121 -9.59 2.29 11.30
N PRO A 122 -9.79 1.21 12.09
CA PRO A 122 -9.60 1.27 13.54
C PRO A 122 -8.15 1.60 13.93
N LEU A 123 -7.96 2.33 15.05
CA LEU A 123 -6.67 2.94 15.39
C LEU A 123 -5.55 1.91 15.59
N GLU A 124 -5.82 0.86 16.35
CA GLU A 124 -4.87 -0.21 16.64
C GLU A 124 -4.49 -0.97 15.37
N TYR A 125 -5.48 -1.19 14.50
CA TYR A 125 -5.28 -1.81 13.19
C TYR A 125 -4.38 -0.95 12.29
N LYS A 126 -4.68 0.36 12.24
CA LYS A 126 -3.90 1.36 11.52
C LYS A 126 -2.44 1.42 12.01
N ASN A 127 -2.23 1.39 13.32
CA ASN A 127 -0.89 1.45 13.90
C ASN A 127 -0.09 0.19 13.58
N LEU A 128 -0.70 -1.00 13.69
CA LEU A 128 -0.06 -2.26 13.33
C LEU A 128 0.28 -2.33 11.83
N MET A 129 -0.66 -1.90 10.97
CA MET A 129 -0.41 -1.79 9.52
C MET A 129 0.77 -0.86 9.24
N LYS A 130 0.85 0.28 9.93
CA LYS A 130 1.97 1.22 9.79
C LYS A 130 3.31 0.64 10.21
N GLU A 131 3.33 -0.16 11.26
CA GLU A 131 4.53 -0.87 11.72
C GLU A 131 4.99 -1.91 10.69
N CYS A 132 4.04 -2.62 10.07
CA CYS A 132 4.35 -3.69 9.11
C CYS A 132 4.89 -3.19 7.76
N TRP A 133 4.55 -1.97 7.33
CA TRP A 133 5.05 -1.40 6.07
C TRP A 133 6.22 -0.41 6.21
N ASP A 134 6.90 -0.40 7.35
CA ASP A 134 8.08 0.45 7.58
C ASP A 134 9.15 0.14 6.49
N ALA A 135 9.78 1.17 5.94
CA ALA A 135 10.84 1.02 4.96
C ALA A 135 12.06 0.24 5.51
N ASP A 136 12.32 0.34 6.83
CA ASP A 136 13.33 -0.46 7.51
C ASP A 136 12.75 -1.83 7.90
N PRO A 137 13.19 -2.95 7.28
CA PRO A 137 12.67 -4.27 7.59
C PRO A 137 12.92 -4.68 9.05
N LEU A 138 13.91 -4.10 9.75
CA LEU A 138 14.20 -4.41 11.15
C LEU A 138 13.19 -3.80 12.12
N LYS A 139 12.39 -2.82 11.68
CA LYS A 139 11.34 -2.20 12.49
C LYS A 139 9.99 -2.89 12.37
N ARG A 140 9.86 -3.82 11.43
CA ARG A 140 8.65 -4.61 11.24
C ARG A 140 8.58 -5.70 12.31
N PRO A 141 7.40 -6.06 12.83
CA PRO A 141 7.26 -7.22 13.69
C PRO A 141 7.62 -8.49 12.92
N ASP A 142 8.10 -9.51 13.62
CA ASP A 142 8.11 -10.85 13.04
C ASP A 142 6.69 -11.45 13.01
N ALA A 143 6.52 -12.59 12.33
CA ALA A 143 5.19 -13.18 12.17
C ALA A 143 4.54 -13.62 13.51
N ASP A 144 5.34 -13.95 14.53
CA ASP A 144 4.83 -14.32 15.87
C ASP A 144 4.29 -13.09 16.60
N ALA A 145 5.08 -12.01 16.64
CA ALA A 145 4.65 -10.74 17.20
C ALA A 145 3.44 -10.16 16.47
N LEU A 146 3.40 -10.29 15.14
CA LEU A 146 2.27 -9.87 14.30
C LEU A 146 0.99 -10.64 14.65
N ASP A 147 1.05 -11.98 14.69
CA ASP A 147 -0.07 -12.84 15.05
C ASP A 147 -0.61 -12.50 16.46
N ILE A 148 0.27 -12.36 17.45
CA ILE A 148 -0.11 -11.97 18.82
C ILE A 148 -0.78 -10.59 18.86
N LYS A 149 -0.24 -9.60 18.12
CA LYS A 149 -0.85 -8.26 18.05
C LYS A 149 -2.22 -8.31 17.38
N MET A 150 -2.37 -9.10 16.31
CA MET A 150 -3.65 -9.26 15.60
C MET A 150 -4.71 -9.92 16.49
N GLN A 151 -4.36 -10.99 17.21
CA GLN A 151 -5.25 -11.65 18.15
C GLN A 151 -5.72 -10.70 19.25
N LYS A 152 -4.84 -9.84 19.78
CA LYS A 152 -5.22 -8.82 20.77
C LYS A 152 -6.22 -7.82 20.21
N ILE A 153 -6.02 -7.35 18.99
CA ILE A 153 -6.96 -6.45 18.30
C ILE A 153 -8.31 -7.15 18.14
N ASN A 154 -8.32 -8.41 17.67
CA ASN A 154 -9.55 -9.18 17.51
C ASN A 154 -10.30 -9.38 18.82
N LEU A 155 -9.60 -9.74 19.89
CA LEU A 155 -10.20 -9.90 21.21
C LEU A 155 -10.75 -8.59 21.76
N TYR A 156 -10.08 -7.46 21.53
CA TYR A 156 -10.60 -6.14 21.92
C TYR A 156 -11.95 -5.87 21.26
N TYR A 157 -12.04 -6.02 19.94
CA TYR A 157 -13.28 -5.75 19.20
C TYR A 157 -14.38 -6.79 19.41
N GLN A 158 -14.06 -8.05 19.71
CA GLN A 158 -15.05 -9.07 20.07
C GLN A 158 -15.70 -8.81 21.44
N ASN A 159 -14.97 -8.19 22.36
CA ASN A 159 -15.45 -7.91 23.71
C ASN A 159 -16.02 -6.48 23.86
N MET A 160 -15.96 -5.67 22.79
CA MET A 160 -16.49 -4.32 22.76
C MET A 160 -18.03 -4.37 22.76
N SER A 161 -18.68 -3.51 23.55
CA SER A 161 -20.15 -3.42 23.52
C SER A 161 -20.63 -2.72 22.25
N ASP A 162 -21.83 -3.09 21.77
CA ASP A 162 -22.42 -2.52 20.55
C ASP A 162 -22.52 -0.98 20.59
N GLU A 163 -22.80 -0.40 21.77
CA GLU A 163 -22.88 1.06 21.97
C GLU A 163 -21.51 1.73 21.81
N LEU A 164 -20.45 1.12 22.35
CA LEU A 164 -19.09 1.64 22.25
C LEU A 164 -18.59 1.51 20.81
N PHE A 165 -18.85 0.36 20.16
CA PHE A 165 -18.49 0.10 18.77
C PHE A 165 -19.15 1.10 17.83
N LYS A 166 -20.45 1.37 18.03
CA LYS A 166 -21.17 2.39 17.27
C LYS A 166 -20.61 3.79 17.50
N SER A 167 -20.22 4.14 18.73
CA SER A 167 -19.60 5.43 19.02
C SER A 167 -18.21 5.60 18.37
N GLU A 168 -17.39 4.55 18.30
CA GLU A 168 -16.12 4.58 17.56
C GLU A 168 -16.37 4.76 16.07
N MET A 169 -17.35 4.05 15.51
CA MET A 169 -17.68 4.11 14.08
C MET A 169 -18.31 5.45 13.68
N ASP A 170 -19.18 6.02 14.52
CA ASP A 170 -19.81 7.33 14.29
C ASP A 170 -18.78 8.48 14.38
N ASN A 171 -17.76 8.36 15.24
CA ASN A 171 -16.63 9.30 15.28
C ASN A 171 -15.70 9.21 14.05
N LEU A 172 -15.83 8.16 13.24
CA LEU A 172 -15.02 7.91 12.05
C LEU A 172 -15.72 8.28 10.74
N GLU A 173 -17.02 8.59 10.76
CA GLU A 173 -17.74 9.07 9.58
C GLU A 173 -17.43 10.54 9.27
N MET A 174 -16.55 10.77 8.29
CA MET A 174 -16.72 11.92 7.38
C MET A 174 -16.07 11.66 6.01
N ASN A 175 -16.91 11.83 4.98
CA ASN A 175 -16.65 11.78 3.55
C ASN A 175 -16.51 10.39 2.94
N LYS A 176 -17.65 9.77 2.60
CA LYS A 176 -17.73 8.89 1.43
C LYS A 176 -17.34 9.73 0.21
N VAL A 177 -16.05 9.72 -0.14
CA VAL A 177 -15.63 10.17 -1.46
C VAL A 177 -16.06 9.06 -2.41
N GLU A 178 -17.06 9.32 -3.25
CA GLU A 178 -17.28 8.52 -4.45
C GLU A 178 -16.06 8.74 -5.35
N GLU A 179 -15.01 7.96 -5.12
CA GLU A 179 -13.86 7.92 -5.99
C GLU A 179 -14.25 7.12 -7.24
N ASN A 180 -14.45 7.82 -8.35
CA ASN A 180 -14.62 7.21 -9.67
C ASN A 180 -13.27 6.65 -10.13
N TYR A 181 -12.90 5.48 -9.64
CA TYR A 181 -11.70 4.76 -10.07
C TYR A 181 -11.89 4.25 -11.51
N THR A 182 -11.34 4.98 -12.48
CA THR A 182 -11.39 4.65 -13.92
C THR A 182 -10.29 3.65 -14.35
N SER A 183 -9.39 3.27 -13.45
CA SER A 183 -8.25 2.42 -13.76
C SER A 183 -8.54 0.94 -13.47
N SER A 184 -8.48 0.13 -14.53
CA SER A 184 -8.73 -1.32 -14.54
C SER A 184 -7.44 -2.15 -14.39
N ARG A 185 -6.31 -1.53 -14.02
CA ARG A 185 -5.01 -2.22 -14.03
C ARG A 185 -4.89 -3.14 -12.82
N LEU A 186 -5.16 -4.43 -13.04
CA LEU A 186 -4.83 -5.49 -12.10
C LEU A 186 -3.32 -5.76 -12.17
N PHE A 187 -2.62 -5.57 -11.05
CA PHE A 187 -1.23 -6.00 -10.93
C PHE A 187 -1.20 -7.52 -10.80
N THR A 188 -0.33 -8.14 -11.59
CA THR A 188 -0.08 -9.58 -11.56
C THR A 188 1.39 -9.85 -11.27
N SER A 189 1.66 -11.01 -10.70
CA SER A 189 3.00 -11.45 -10.40
C SER A 189 3.82 -11.67 -11.66
N LYS A 190 4.98 -11.02 -11.72
CA LYS A 190 5.91 -11.12 -12.84
C LYS A 190 7.33 -10.83 -12.38
N ILE A 191 8.30 -11.09 -13.26
CA ILE A 191 9.68 -10.66 -13.05
C ILE A 191 9.78 -9.17 -13.34
N HIS A 192 10.42 -8.45 -12.42
CA HIS A 192 10.75 -7.04 -12.53
C HIS A 192 12.25 -6.85 -12.71
N ASN A 193 12.63 -5.84 -13.48
CA ASN A 193 14.01 -5.43 -13.64
C ASN A 193 14.10 -3.94 -13.36
N PHE A 194 14.45 -3.62 -12.12
CA PHE A 194 14.69 -2.27 -11.68
C PHE A 194 16.19 -1.95 -11.75
N GLY A 195 16.53 -0.76 -12.23
CA GLY A 195 17.91 -0.29 -12.25
C GLY A 195 18.43 0.03 -10.84
N ASN A 196 19.58 0.71 -10.77
CA ASN A 196 20.09 1.20 -9.50
C ASN A 196 19.16 2.29 -8.94
N LEU A 197 18.37 1.92 -7.94
CA LEU A 197 17.43 2.81 -7.25
C LEU A 197 18.04 3.33 -5.95
N LEU A 198 17.46 4.41 -5.42
CA LEU A 198 17.87 4.99 -4.14
C LEU A 198 17.48 4.08 -2.97
N GLU A 199 18.19 4.23 -1.85
CA GLU A 199 17.86 3.55 -0.61
C GLU A 199 16.44 3.92 -0.14
N PRO A 200 15.60 2.94 0.24
CA PRO A 200 14.25 3.22 0.68
C PRO A 200 14.21 4.04 1.97
N LYS A 201 13.20 4.92 2.07
CA LYS A 201 12.90 5.68 3.29
C LYS A 201 11.42 5.65 3.61
N ASN A 202 11.07 6.05 4.84
CA ASN A 202 9.69 6.43 5.15
C ASN A 202 9.48 7.90 4.76
N ALA A 203 8.31 8.21 4.21
CA ALA A 203 7.89 9.59 3.99
C ALA A 203 7.41 10.21 5.30
N THR A 204 7.63 11.51 5.50
CA THR A 204 7.02 12.24 6.62
C THR A 204 5.51 12.34 6.45
N GLU A 205 4.79 12.70 7.52
CA GLU A 205 3.34 12.91 7.43
C GLU A 205 3.01 14.03 6.43
N GLU A 206 3.81 15.11 6.40
CA GLU A 206 3.66 16.20 5.45
C GLU A 206 3.94 15.76 4.00
N GLU A 207 4.94 14.89 3.77
CA GLU A 207 5.21 14.33 2.44
C GLU A 207 4.05 13.45 1.94
N GLN A 208 3.45 12.62 2.82
CA GLN A 208 2.27 11.82 2.49
C GLN A 208 1.07 12.71 2.16
N GLU A 209 0.80 13.72 2.99
CA GLU A 209 -0.32 14.65 2.80
C GLU A 209 -0.17 15.46 1.51
N ALA A 210 1.02 16.01 1.25
CA ALA A 210 1.32 16.77 0.03
C ALA A 210 1.24 15.91 -1.24
N PHE A 211 1.54 14.62 -1.13
CA PHE A 211 1.41 13.69 -2.25
C PHE A 211 -0.05 13.38 -2.55
N HIS A 212 -0.84 13.06 -1.52
CA HIS A 212 -2.26 12.74 -1.70
C HIS A 212 -3.11 13.97 -2.07
N SER A 213 -2.73 15.18 -1.66
CA SER A 213 -3.44 16.41 -2.03
C SER A 213 -3.37 16.73 -3.52
N LYS A 214 -2.22 16.45 -4.17
CA LYS A 214 -2.01 16.69 -5.61
C LYS A 214 -2.84 15.79 -6.53
N LEU A 215 -3.26 14.61 -6.06
CA LEU A 215 -4.15 13.74 -6.83
C LEU A 215 -5.54 14.37 -7.05
N TYR A 216 -5.94 15.31 -6.19
CA TYR A 216 -7.25 15.98 -6.26
C TYR A 216 -7.30 17.22 -7.16
N ASP A 217 -6.18 17.61 -7.79
CA ASP A 217 -6.12 18.79 -8.69
C ASP A 217 -6.55 18.49 -10.15
N PHE A 218 -6.78 17.22 -10.51
CA PHE A 218 -7.33 16.85 -11.82
C PHE A 218 -8.87 16.78 -11.79
N ASN A 219 -9.52 17.88 -11.43
CA ASN A 219 -10.92 18.07 -11.81
C ASN A 219 -10.96 18.44 -13.30
N ILE A 220 -11.29 17.48 -14.16
CA ILE A 220 -11.70 17.78 -15.52
C ILE A 220 -13.03 18.54 -15.41
N PRO A 221 -13.13 19.81 -15.85
CA PRO A 221 -14.39 20.52 -15.82
C PRO A 221 -15.40 19.75 -16.67
N ASP A 222 -16.61 19.52 -16.13
CA ASP A 222 -17.72 18.88 -16.85
C ASP A 222 -18.16 19.65 -18.10
N ASN A 223 -17.59 20.83 -18.35
CA ASN A 223 -17.97 21.72 -19.42
C ASN A 223 -16.76 22.18 -20.25
N VAL A 224 -16.77 21.83 -21.53
CA VAL A 224 -15.77 22.23 -22.55
C VAL A 224 -15.60 23.75 -22.63
N ASN A 225 -16.58 24.52 -22.14
CA ASN A 225 -16.53 25.99 -22.13
C ASN A 225 -15.56 26.60 -21.11
N ASP A 226 -15.08 25.85 -20.10
CA ASP A 226 -14.12 26.38 -19.11
C ASP A 226 -12.67 26.40 -19.60
N PHE A 227 -12.35 25.74 -20.73
CA PHE A 227 -11.03 25.83 -21.37
C PHE A 227 -10.71 27.25 -21.88
N ASN A 228 -11.73 28.07 -22.13
CA ASN A 228 -11.54 29.41 -22.70
C ASN A 228 -11.39 30.53 -21.67
N LYS A 229 -11.50 30.26 -20.36
CA LYS A 229 -11.38 31.31 -19.33
C LYS A 229 -10.01 31.41 -18.67
N SER A 230 -9.15 30.39 -18.78
CA SER A 230 -7.84 30.39 -18.10
C SER A 230 -6.70 31.00 -18.94
N ASN A 231 -6.94 31.38 -20.20
CA ASN A 231 -5.89 31.92 -21.09
C ASN A 231 -5.75 33.46 -21.08
N GLU A 232 -6.48 34.20 -20.24
CA GLU A 232 -6.39 35.68 -20.23
C GLU A 232 -5.49 36.30 -19.13
N GLN A 233 -4.81 35.53 -18.28
CA GLN A 233 -3.95 36.11 -17.22
C GLN A 233 -2.44 36.04 -17.45
N ASN A 234 -1.95 35.52 -18.58
CA ASN A 234 -0.49 35.49 -18.87
C ASN A 234 -0.05 36.25 -20.14
N SER A 235 -0.83 37.23 -20.61
CA SER A 235 -0.45 38.09 -21.75
C SER A 235 -0.33 39.57 -21.37
N SER A 236 0.39 39.90 -20.29
CA SER A 236 0.87 41.28 -20.10
C SER A 236 2.21 41.37 -19.39
N LYS A 237 3.28 41.05 -20.13
CA LYS A 237 4.60 41.69 -19.99
C LYS A 237 5.41 41.50 -21.27
N SER A 238 5.08 42.34 -22.27
CA SER A 238 5.87 42.51 -23.48
C SER A 238 7.06 43.44 -23.20
N SER A 239 8.26 42.93 -23.45
CA SER A 239 9.33 43.53 -24.24
C SER A 239 9.62 45.03 -24.07
N LYS A 240 10.77 45.36 -23.49
CA LYS A 240 11.54 46.57 -23.87
C LYS A 240 12.84 46.15 -24.54
N VAL A 241 12.82 46.24 -25.86
CA VAL A 241 13.99 46.30 -26.73
C VAL A 241 14.68 47.64 -26.50
N ILE A 242 15.99 47.63 -26.24
CA ILE A 242 16.86 48.80 -26.40
C ILE A 242 17.98 48.39 -27.36
N THR A 243 17.81 48.74 -28.62
CA THR A 243 18.89 48.96 -29.58
C THR A 243 19.28 50.43 -29.49
N THR A 244 20.56 50.71 -29.27
CA THR A 244 21.17 51.98 -29.71
C THR A 244 22.48 51.67 -30.41
N SER A 245 22.60 52.27 -31.59
CA SER A 245 23.70 52.21 -32.52
C SER A 245 24.73 53.29 -32.21
N ARG A 246 26.01 52.91 -32.18
CA ARG A 246 27.12 53.52 -32.93
C ARG A 246 28.36 52.65 -32.82
#